data_AF-A0A0X8FLK8-F1
#
_entry.id   AF-A0A0X8FLK8-F1
#
_cell.length_a   1.000
_cell.length_b   1.000
_cell.length_c   1.000
_cell.angle_alpha   90.00
_cell.angle_beta   90.00
_cell.angle_gamma   90.00
#
_symmetry.space_group_name_H-M   'P 1'
#
loop_
_entity.id
_entity.type
_entity.pdbx_description
1 polymer ?
#
loop_
_entity_poly.entity_id
_entity_poly.type
_entity_poly.pdbx_seq_one_letter_code
_entity_poly.pdbx_strand_id
1 'polypeptide(L)'
;MSARKKGPVRLSDLSGSAKTSNWSKTRDIHTEKNKQAQPVTGKSHEGNADDLIAKAKALKASKELEAEGQDRQTRAPQNVDCQAQQNGDQPAIQAGRITMIQVQKKNKERYNIYLNQTYAFAVSESVLVRFALHKGQELDREMVKNIKAAERESWAFQLATRYLAHRLRSEKEVRDKLASQEILAEDIDRTIDKLKEMKLVDDLVYGQSYVRTSKRLQKKGPGQISRYLKEKGLDQETINQSLQEYSQKDQVSNLEEIAKKYFDQQSRRHAIKTARQKTQAYLYSKGYASDLIRSVLADLISELDQEDQKQEDELLIKSFAKYYRRYHKLNPRERLYKVKSLLYQKGFASEAINRLADQYQEEE
;
A
#
# COMPACT_ATOMS: atom_id res chain seq x y z
N MET A 1 42.19 -61.45 22.99
CA MET A 1 41.63 -61.27 24.35
C MET A 1 40.47 -60.28 24.28
N SER A 2 39.29 -60.77 24.68
CA SER A 2 38.04 -60.11 25.10
C SER A 2 37.65 -58.71 24.56
N ALA A 3 36.56 -58.72 23.80
CA ALA A 3 35.76 -57.55 23.43
C ALA A 3 34.98 -56.97 24.62
N ARG A 4 34.76 -55.64 24.63
CA ARG A 4 33.63 -55.02 25.35
C ARG A 4 32.84 -54.13 24.41
N LYS A 5 31.68 -54.65 23.98
CA LYS A 5 30.59 -53.91 23.32
C LYS A 5 30.06 -52.83 24.28
N LYS A 6 29.99 -51.56 23.85
CA LYS A 6 29.16 -50.53 24.49
C LYS A 6 27.77 -50.58 23.86
N GLY A 7 26.76 -50.92 24.66
CA GLY A 7 25.35 -50.89 24.26
C GLY A 7 24.77 -49.46 24.22
N PRO A 8 23.54 -49.29 23.70
CA PRO A 8 22.94 -47.97 23.48
C PRO A 8 22.47 -47.33 24.80
N VAL A 9 22.64 -46.01 24.88
CA VAL A 9 22.30 -45.16 26.03
C VAL A 9 20.77 -45.06 26.17
N ARG A 10 20.25 -45.27 27.39
CA ARG A 10 18.82 -45.20 27.71
C ARG A 10 18.36 -43.74 27.87
N LEU A 11 17.12 -43.48 27.44
CA LEU A 11 16.47 -42.14 27.47
C LEU A 11 16.09 -41.65 28.88
N SER A 12 16.47 -42.37 29.95
CA SER A 12 16.17 -42.03 31.36
C SER A 12 17.26 -41.21 32.06
N ASP A 13 18.40 -40.97 31.40
CA ASP A 13 19.58 -40.37 32.04
C ASP A 13 19.71 -38.84 31.79
N LEU A 14 18.64 -38.19 31.32
CA LEU A 14 18.57 -36.74 31.09
C LEU A 14 17.52 -36.08 31.99
N SER A 15 17.72 -36.13 33.30
CA SER A 15 17.05 -35.21 34.22
C SER A 15 17.97 -34.86 35.40
N GLY A 16 18.82 -33.86 35.18
CA GLY A 16 19.74 -33.32 36.18
C GLY A 16 19.76 -31.80 36.17
N SER A 17 19.01 -31.21 37.10
CA SER A 17 19.30 -29.99 37.88
C SER A 17 20.26 -28.94 37.28
N ALA A 18 19.74 -27.74 37.01
CA ALA A 18 20.52 -26.51 37.02
C ALA A 18 19.82 -25.46 37.90
N LYS A 19 20.41 -25.23 39.08
CA LYS A 19 20.18 -24.06 39.94
C LYS A 19 20.83 -22.84 39.31
N THR A 20 20.14 -21.71 39.27
CA THR A 20 20.77 -20.39 39.38
C THR A 20 19.88 -19.45 40.17
N SER A 21 20.45 -18.94 41.26
CA SER A 21 19.91 -17.92 42.15
C SER A 21 20.39 -16.52 41.75
N ASN A 22 19.56 -15.53 42.12
CA ASN A 22 19.91 -14.21 42.68
C ASN A 22 20.00 -12.97 41.76
N TRP A 23 19.06 -12.03 41.94
CA TRP A 23 19.27 -10.60 42.26
C TRP A 23 17.92 -9.94 42.65
N SER A 24 17.65 -9.72 43.94
CA SER A 24 17.74 -8.45 44.70
C SER A 24 16.86 -7.30 44.17
N LYS A 25 15.70 -7.07 44.80
CA LYS A 25 15.40 -6.00 45.80
C LYS A 25 15.15 -4.61 45.19
N THR A 26 13.90 -4.14 45.30
CA THR A 26 13.57 -2.79 45.78
C THR A 26 12.17 -2.84 46.43
N ARG A 27 12.06 -2.14 47.56
CA ARG A 27 10.99 -2.20 48.57
C ARG A 27 9.83 -1.27 48.23
N ASP A 28 8.64 -1.72 48.61
CA ASP A 28 7.46 -0.92 48.93
C ASP A 28 7.73 0.06 50.09
N ILE A 29 7.16 1.26 50.03
CA ILE A 29 6.63 1.94 51.22
C ILE A 29 5.36 2.72 50.82
N HIS A 30 4.21 2.20 51.24
CA HIS A 30 2.99 2.96 51.53
C HIS A 30 3.10 3.55 52.95
N THR A 31 2.68 4.80 53.14
CA THR A 31 2.27 5.31 54.45
C THR A 31 1.01 6.15 54.31
N GLU A 32 -0.04 5.67 54.95
CA GLU A 32 -1.36 6.26 55.15
C GLU A 32 -1.40 7.06 56.47
N LYS A 33 -2.30 8.06 56.56
CA LYS A 33 -2.97 8.61 57.78
C LYS A 33 -2.10 9.47 58.73
N ASN A 34 -2.58 10.52 59.43
CA ASN A 34 -3.89 11.16 59.63
C ASN A 34 -3.72 12.33 60.65
N LYS A 35 -4.47 13.42 60.46
CA LYS A 35 -5.04 14.39 61.44
C LYS A 35 -4.15 15.24 62.41
N GLN A 36 -4.42 16.56 62.36
CA GLN A 36 -4.96 17.47 63.41
C GLN A 36 -4.16 18.76 63.65
N ALA A 37 -4.74 19.89 63.21
CA ALA A 37 -4.80 21.16 63.94
C ALA A 37 -5.84 22.11 63.28
N GLN A 38 -6.79 22.62 64.06
CA GLN A 38 -7.73 23.72 63.73
C GLN A 38 -7.25 25.03 64.45
N PRO A 39 -7.97 26.16 64.40
CA PRO A 39 -8.36 26.99 63.24
C PRO A 39 -7.93 28.47 63.44
N VAL A 40 -7.90 29.29 62.37
CA VAL A 40 -7.90 30.76 62.50
C VAL A 40 -9.01 31.35 61.66
N THR A 41 -9.77 32.22 62.30
CA THR A 41 -11.01 32.87 61.91
C THR A 41 -10.85 33.82 60.70
N GLY A 42 -11.83 33.83 59.79
CA GLY A 42 -11.98 34.89 58.79
C GLY A 42 -13.19 34.68 57.90
N LYS A 43 -14.27 35.41 58.17
CA LYS A 43 -15.57 35.34 57.49
C LYS A 43 -15.51 35.94 56.07
N SER A 44 -16.14 35.21 55.13
CA SER A 44 -17.04 35.66 54.05
C SER A 44 -16.60 36.77 53.08
N HIS A 45 -16.33 36.37 51.83
CA HIS A 45 -16.93 36.97 50.61
C HIS A 45 -16.85 35.95 49.46
N GLU A 46 -17.67 34.90 49.53
CA GLU A 46 -17.99 34.09 48.36
C GLU A 46 -19.10 34.77 47.58
N GLY A 47 -18.80 35.16 46.34
CA GLY A 47 -19.76 35.77 45.44
C GLY A 47 -19.08 36.73 44.48
N ASN A 48 -18.33 36.19 43.51
CA ASN A 48 -18.06 36.88 42.24
C ASN A 48 -17.22 36.08 41.22
N ALA A 49 -16.68 34.91 41.54
CA ALA A 49 -15.87 34.17 40.56
C ALA A 49 -16.74 33.52 39.45
N ASP A 50 -17.81 32.82 39.84
CA ASP A 50 -18.67 32.11 38.89
C ASP A 50 -19.55 33.05 38.05
N ASP A 51 -19.95 34.19 38.61
CA ASP A 51 -20.80 35.18 37.93
C ASP A 51 -20.00 35.97 36.87
N LEU A 52 -18.71 36.20 37.11
CA LEU A 52 -17.79 36.78 36.13
C LEU A 52 -17.46 35.81 35.00
N ILE A 53 -17.34 34.50 35.30
CA ILE A 53 -17.14 33.46 34.29
C ILE A 53 -18.40 33.30 33.43
N ALA A 54 -19.59 33.38 34.03
CA ALA A 54 -20.87 33.35 33.31
C ALA A 54 -21.05 34.59 32.41
N LYS A 55 -20.74 35.79 32.91
CA LYS A 55 -20.73 37.03 32.10
C LYS A 55 -19.72 36.98 30.96
N ALA A 56 -18.52 36.42 31.19
CA ALA A 56 -17.51 36.28 30.13
C ALA A 56 -17.94 35.27 29.06
N LYS A 57 -18.57 34.15 29.43
CA LYS A 57 -19.17 33.20 28.48
C LYS A 57 -20.33 33.82 27.70
N ALA A 58 -21.19 34.60 28.35
CA ALA A 58 -22.31 35.28 27.69
C ALA A 58 -21.83 36.36 26.71
N LEU A 59 -20.78 37.13 27.04
CA LEU A 59 -20.14 38.11 26.15
C LEU A 59 -19.42 37.47 24.97
N LYS A 60 -18.88 36.27 25.15
CA LYS A 60 -18.25 35.50 24.07
C LYS A 60 -19.30 34.92 23.13
N ALA A 61 -20.40 34.39 23.68
CA ALA A 61 -21.53 33.89 22.90
C ALA A 61 -22.28 35.01 22.14
N SER A 62 -22.43 36.20 22.72
CA SER A 62 -23.05 37.34 22.04
C SER A 62 -22.16 37.92 20.93
N LYS A 63 -20.84 37.99 21.14
CA LYS A 63 -19.88 38.36 20.07
C LYS A 63 -19.79 37.30 18.97
N GLU A 64 -19.93 36.03 19.28
CA GLU A 64 -20.00 34.94 18.28
C GLU A 64 -21.31 35.01 17.47
N LEU A 65 -22.44 35.36 18.09
CA LEU A 65 -23.73 35.58 17.40
C LEU A 65 -23.75 36.86 16.55
N GLU A 66 -23.09 37.94 16.98
CA GLU A 66 -22.90 39.15 16.16
C GLU A 66 -21.95 38.90 14.98
N ALA A 67 -20.90 38.09 15.18
CA ALA A 67 -20.03 37.63 14.10
C ALA A 67 -20.75 36.72 13.10
N GLU A 68 -21.66 35.84 13.56
CA GLU A 68 -22.49 35.00 12.70
C GLU A 68 -23.61 35.76 11.99
N GLY A 69 -24.12 36.85 12.59
CA GLY A 69 -25.15 37.71 11.99
C GLY A 69 -24.64 38.53 10.80
N GLN A 70 -23.40 39.02 10.86
CA GLN A 70 -22.77 39.74 9.74
C GLN A 70 -22.25 38.81 8.64
N ASP A 71 -21.91 37.56 9.00
CA ASP A 71 -21.43 36.55 8.06
C ASP A 71 -22.57 35.93 7.22
N ARG A 72 -23.84 36.11 7.61
CA ARG A 72 -25.01 35.64 6.82
C ARG A 72 -25.34 36.53 5.62
N GLN A 73 -25.00 37.82 5.62
CA GLN A 73 -25.31 38.75 4.52
C GLN A 73 -24.20 38.89 3.47
N THR A 74 -23.03 38.26 3.65
CA THR A 74 -21.92 38.28 2.67
C THR A 74 -21.27 36.91 2.42
N ARG A 75 -21.94 35.80 2.78
CA ARG A 75 -21.51 34.45 2.39
C ARG A 75 -21.80 34.21 0.91
N ALA A 76 -20.87 34.60 0.05
CA ALA A 76 -20.73 33.99 -1.26
C ALA A 76 -20.55 32.46 -1.07
N PRO A 77 -21.20 31.61 -1.88
CA PRO A 77 -21.18 30.16 -1.69
C PRO A 77 -19.74 29.66 -1.64
N GLN A 78 -19.40 29.05 -0.51
CA GLN A 78 -18.08 28.54 -0.22
C GLN A 78 -17.98 27.13 -0.81
N ASN A 79 -17.06 26.93 -1.75
CA ASN A 79 -16.59 25.61 -2.20
C ASN A 79 -17.68 24.60 -2.60
N VAL A 80 -18.60 25.05 -3.44
CA VAL A 80 -19.37 24.17 -4.32
C VAL A 80 -19.31 24.82 -5.69
N ASP A 81 -18.79 24.10 -6.67
CA ASP A 81 -19.34 24.05 -8.03
C ASP A 81 -18.44 23.16 -8.91
N CYS A 82 -18.49 21.86 -8.61
CA CYS A 82 -18.70 20.86 -9.65
C CYS A 82 -19.95 20.00 -9.40
N GLN A 83 -20.54 20.08 -8.21
CA GLN A 83 -21.86 19.53 -7.96
C GLN A 83 -22.95 20.48 -8.43
N ALA A 84 -23.23 20.46 -9.73
CA ALA A 84 -24.50 20.92 -10.26
C ALA A 84 -25.26 19.71 -10.83
N GLN A 85 -25.69 18.80 -9.95
CA GLN A 85 -26.82 17.94 -10.26
C GLN A 85 -28.10 18.75 -10.12
N GLN A 86 -28.75 18.98 -11.26
CA GLN A 86 -30.19 18.93 -11.48
C GLN A 86 -31.06 19.31 -10.27
N ASN A 87 -31.28 20.61 -10.06
CA ASN A 87 -32.52 21.13 -9.48
C ASN A 87 -32.81 22.48 -10.14
N GLY A 88 -34.05 22.66 -10.59
CA GLY A 88 -34.49 23.78 -11.40
C GLY A 88 -34.40 25.11 -10.65
N ASP A 89 -33.43 25.93 -11.06
CA ASP A 89 -33.51 27.40 -11.19
C ASP A 89 -32.12 27.90 -11.57
N GLN A 90 -31.77 27.78 -12.86
CA GLN A 90 -30.61 28.50 -13.40
C GLN A 90 -31.03 29.95 -13.61
N PRO A 91 -30.44 30.95 -12.93
CA PRO A 91 -30.60 32.32 -13.37
C PRO A 91 -29.99 32.41 -14.77
N ALA A 92 -30.79 32.91 -15.71
CA ALA A 92 -30.44 33.04 -17.11
C ALA A 92 -29.02 33.59 -17.28
N ILE A 93 -28.28 33.07 -18.26
CA ILE A 93 -26.94 33.53 -18.64
C ILE A 93 -27.01 35.06 -18.88
N GLN A 94 -26.62 35.85 -17.88
CA GLN A 94 -26.72 37.29 -17.91
C GLN A 94 -25.48 37.85 -18.59
N ALA A 95 -25.65 38.31 -19.83
CA ALA A 95 -24.75 39.30 -20.40
C ALA A 95 -24.79 40.56 -19.52
N GLY A 96 -23.64 41.21 -19.32
CA GLY A 96 -23.57 42.32 -18.39
C GLY A 96 -22.19 42.92 -18.25
N ARG A 97 -22.11 44.00 -17.47
CA ARG A 97 -20.87 44.74 -17.24
C ARG A 97 -20.19 44.27 -15.96
N ILE A 98 -18.87 44.05 -16.02
CA ILE A 98 -18.06 43.70 -14.85
C ILE A 98 -18.01 44.89 -13.90
N THR A 99 -18.68 44.80 -12.76
CA THR A 99 -18.73 45.87 -11.76
C THR A 99 -17.61 45.77 -10.74
N MET A 100 -17.20 44.55 -10.39
CA MET A 100 -16.21 44.32 -9.35
C MET A 100 -15.49 42.98 -9.55
N ILE A 101 -14.20 42.95 -9.27
CA ILE A 101 -13.37 41.74 -9.22
C ILE A 101 -12.73 41.71 -7.83
N GLN A 102 -12.91 40.62 -7.10
CA GLN A 102 -12.37 40.45 -5.74
C GLN A 102 -11.54 39.16 -5.64
N VAL A 103 -10.42 39.22 -4.91
CA VAL A 103 -9.61 38.04 -4.59
C VAL A 103 -10.31 37.19 -3.53
N GLN A 104 -10.27 35.85 -3.65
CA GLN A 104 -10.83 34.96 -2.63
C GLN A 104 -9.98 34.93 -1.35
N LYS A 105 -10.63 34.86 -0.18
CA LYS A 105 -9.96 34.88 1.13
C LYS A 105 -8.98 33.72 1.35
N LYS A 106 -9.30 32.51 0.87
CA LYS A 106 -8.50 31.29 1.09
C LYS A 106 -7.46 31.02 0.00
N ASN A 107 -7.73 31.43 -1.23
CA ASN A 107 -6.84 31.20 -2.36
C ASN A 107 -6.64 32.51 -3.13
N LYS A 108 -5.41 33.02 -3.12
CA LYS A 108 -5.06 34.30 -3.75
C LYS A 108 -5.08 34.24 -5.27
N GLU A 109 -5.04 33.03 -5.85
CA GLU A 109 -5.01 32.80 -7.31
C GLU A 109 -6.42 32.68 -7.92
N ARG A 110 -7.49 32.86 -7.12
CA ARG A 110 -8.89 32.82 -7.57
C ARG A 110 -9.59 34.15 -7.31
N TYR A 111 -10.38 34.56 -8.29
CA TYR A 111 -11.08 35.84 -8.33
C TYR A 111 -12.58 35.62 -8.49
N ASN A 112 -13.37 36.31 -7.68
CA ASN A 112 -14.83 36.36 -7.81
C ASN A 112 -15.21 37.54 -8.72
N ILE A 113 -15.98 37.26 -9.77
CA ILE A 113 -16.45 38.27 -10.73
C ILE A 113 -17.91 38.62 -10.43
N TYR A 114 -18.18 39.92 -10.37
CA TYR A 114 -19.51 40.48 -10.20
C TYR A 114 -19.96 41.17 -11.49
N LEU A 115 -21.12 40.77 -12.01
CA LEU A 115 -21.79 41.40 -13.15
C LEU A 115 -22.97 42.20 -12.63
N ASN A 116 -23.08 43.47 -13.01
CA ASN A 116 -24.19 44.34 -12.59
C ASN A 116 -24.46 44.31 -11.06
N GLN A 117 -23.39 44.29 -10.24
CA GLN A 117 -23.41 44.21 -8.77
C GLN A 117 -23.87 42.86 -8.18
N THR A 118 -24.21 41.86 -9.01
CA THR A 118 -24.51 40.49 -8.56
C THR A 118 -23.32 39.57 -8.81
N TYR A 119 -23.13 38.58 -7.94
CA TYR A 119 -22.10 37.56 -8.14
C TYR A 119 -22.46 36.71 -9.36
N ALA A 120 -21.51 36.54 -10.28
CA ALA A 120 -21.74 35.78 -11.50
C ALA A 120 -21.01 34.42 -11.49
N PHE A 121 -19.69 34.44 -11.34
CA PHE A 121 -18.86 33.23 -11.32
C PHE A 121 -17.46 33.54 -10.76
N ALA A 122 -16.72 32.49 -10.40
CA ALA A 122 -15.32 32.59 -10.01
C ALA A 122 -14.40 32.18 -11.17
N VAL A 123 -13.25 32.83 -11.29
CA VAL A 123 -12.21 32.51 -12.29
C VAL A 123 -10.85 32.36 -11.65
N SER A 124 -10.02 31.54 -12.26
CA SER A 124 -8.58 31.45 -12.01
C SER A 124 -7.83 32.62 -12.64
N GLU A 125 -6.65 32.93 -12.08
CA GLU A 125 -5.76 33.98 -12.59
C GLU A 125 -5.44 33.83 -14.09
N SER A 126 -5.15 32.60 -14.53
CA SER A 126 -4.86 32.28 -15.93
C SER A 126 -6.01 32.67 -16.87
N VAL A 127 -7.26 32.44 -16.46
CA VAL A 127 -8.46 32.78 -17.23
C VAL A 127 -8.70 34.29 -17.22
N LEU A 128 -8.49 34.95 -16.08
CA LEU A 128 -8.58 36.40 -15.96
C LEU A 128 -7.63 37.10 -16.95
N VAL A 129 -6.39 36.63 -17.02
CA VAL A 129 -5.37 37.14 -17.96
C VAL A 129 -5.73 36.78 -19.41
N ARG A 130 -6.14 35.53 -19.68
CA ARG A 130 -6.44 35.05 -21.04
C ARG A 130 -7.55 35.84 -21.74
N PHE A 131 -8.59 36.22 -21.01
CA PHE A 131 -9.69 37.03 -21.55
C PHE A 131 -9.56 38.53 -21.24
N ALA A 132 -8.41 38.94 -20.68
CA ALA A 132 -8.11 40.31 -20.26
C ALA A 132 -9.25 40.96 -19.46
N LEU A 133 -9.80 40.20 -18.50
CA LEU A 133 -10.99 40.64 -17.77
C LEU A 133 -10.67 41.83 -16.87
N HIS A 134 -11.31 42.97 -17.14
CA HIS A 134 -11.12 44.20 -16.37
C HIS A 134 -12.45 44.82 -15.95
N LYS A 135 -12.42 45.63 -14.88
CA LYS A 135 -13.59 46.37 -14.42
C LYS A 135 -14.11 47.27 -15.54
N GLY A 136 -15.42 47.24 -15.75
CA GLY A 136 -16.11 48.02 -16.76
C GLY A 136 -16.26 47.36 -18.13
N GLN A 137 -15.67 46.19 -18.36
CA GLN A 137 -15.85 45.41 -19.60
C GLN A 137 -17.26 44.83 -19.69
N GLU A 138 -17.81 44.81 -20.91
CA GLU A 138 -19.08 44.17 -21.21
C GLU A 138 -18.84 42.73 -21.69
N LEU A 139 -19.58 41.79 -21.10
CA LEU A 139 -19.52 40.38 -21.49
C LEU A 139 -20.84 39.98 -22.14
N ASP A 140 -20.75 39.48 -23.37
CA ASP A 140 -21.86 38.83 -24.05
C ASP A 140 -22.05 37.38 -23.55
N ARG A 141 -23.23 36.79 -23.81
CA ARG A 141 -23.55 35.41 -23.42
C ARG A 141 -22.58 34.40 -23.99
N GLU A 142 -22.15 34.57 -25.24
CA GLU A 142 -21.15 33.69 -25.86
C GLU A 142 -19.80 33.79 -25.15
N MET A 143 -19.39 35.01 -24.81
CA MET A 143 -18.15 35.26 -24.08
C MET A 143 -18.17 34.64 -22.69
N VAL A 144 -19.29 34.77 -21.95
CA VAL A 144 -19.46 34.12 -20.64
C VAL A 144 -19.38 32.60 -20.77
N LYS A 145 -19.97 32.00 -21.82
CA LYS A 145 -19.87 30.56 -22.08
C LYS A 145 -18.41 30.14 -22.32
N ASN A 146 -17.66 30.91 -23.10
CA ASN A 146 -16.24 30.67 -23.38
C ASN A 146 -15.38 30.80 -22.12
N ILE A 147 -15.65 31.80 -21.26
CA ILE A 147 -14.95 31.98 -19.98
C ILE A 147 -15.25 30.80 -19.03
N LYS A 148 -16.50 30.34 -18.94
CA LYS A 148 -16.83 29.16 -18.13
C LYS A 148 -16.16 27.89 -18.65
N ALA A 149 -16.08 27.71 -19.97
CA ALA A 149 -15.34 26.59 -20.55
C ALA A 149 -13.84 26.66 -20.23
N ALA A 150 -13.25 27.86 -20.32
CA ALA A 150 -11.87 28.10 -19.94
C ALA A 150 -11.55 27.80 -18.48
N GLU A 151 -12.46 28.17 -17.57
CA GLU A 151 -12.29 27.93 -16.14
C GLU A 151 -12.33 26.44 -15.83
N ARG A 152 -13.20 25.66 -16.49
CA ARG A 152 -13.22 24.20 -16.35
C ARG A 152 -11.90 23.56 -16.77
N GLU A 153 -11.36 23.98 -17.91
CA GLU A 153 -10.05 23.53 -18.42
C GLU A 153 -8.91 23.90 -17.44
N SER A 154 -8.89 25.15 -16.97
CA SER A 154 -7.89 25.63 -16.01
C SER A 154 -7.93 24.86 -14.69
N TRP A 155 -9.14 24.62 -14.17
CA TRP A 155 -9.35 23.86 -12.94
C TRP A 155 -8.90 22.41 -13.08
N ALA A 156 -9.26 21.73 -14.17
CA ALA A 156 -8.81 20.37 -14.47
C ALA A 156 -7.27 20.30 -14.53
N PHE A 157 -6.64 21.27 -15.19
CA PHE A 157 -5.18 21.36 -15.28
C PHE A 157 -4.50 21.57 -13.92
N GLN A 158 -4.99 22.48 -13.09
CA GLN A 158 -4.46 22.71 -11.74
C GLN A 158 -4.58 21.46 -10.87
N LEU A 159 -5.73 20.78 -10.95
CA LEU A 159 -5.97 19.55 -10.22
C LEU A 159 -5.02 18.43 -10.64
N ALA A 160 -4.84 18.24 -11.95
CA ALA A 160 -3.92 17.25 -12.50
C ALA A 160 -2.47 17.55 -12.12
N THR A 161 -2.03 18.80 -12.24
CA THR A 161 -0.67 19.23 -11.89
C THR A 161 -0.36 18.98 -10.42
N ARG A 162 -1.30 19.32 -9.52
CA ARG A 162 -1.17 19.02 -8.09
C ARG A 162 -1.08 17.52 -7.83
N TYR A 163 -1.83 16.71 -8.57
CA TYR A 163 -1.80 15.25 -8.43
C TYR A 163 -0.46 14.65 -8.90
N LEU A 164 0.11 15.19 -9.98
CA LEU A 164 1.41 14.79 -10.54
C LEU A 164 2.60 15.21 -9.66
N ALA A 165 2.48 16.33 -8.94
CA ALA A 165 3.57 16.86 -8.10
C ALA A 165 4.07 15.88 -7.03
N HIS A 166 3.23 14.94 -6.59
CA HIS A 166 3.60 13.99 -5.53
C HIS A 166 4.40 12.78 -6.02
N ARG A 167 4.05 12.25 -7.19
CA ARG A 167 4.70 11.07 -7.79
C ARG A 167 4.33 10.94 -9.25
N LEU A 168 5.16 10.22 -9.99
CA LEU A 168 4.90 9.86 -11.37
C LEU A 168 3.59 9.06 -11.51
N ARG A 169 2.79 9.39 -12.53
CA ARG A 169 1.48 8.78 -12.83
C ARG A 169 1.40 8.39 -14.29
N SER A 170 0.62 7.34 -14.58
CA SER A 170 0.22 7.05 -15.96
C SER A 170 -0.93 7.95 -16.40
N GLU A 171 -1.11 8.11 -17.70
CA GLU A 171 -2.21 8.86 -18.29
C GLU A 171 -3.56 8.40 -17.74
N LYS A 172 -3.81 7.09 -17.73
CA LYS A 172 -5.04 6.49 -17.19
C LYS A 172 -5.30 6.90 -15.75
N GLU A 173 -4.27 6.92 -14.88
CA GLU A 173 -4.45 7.34 -13.49
C GLU A 173 -4.84 8.81 -13.36
N VAL A 174 -4.36 9.67 -14.26
CA VAL A 174 -4.74 11.08 -14.31
C VAL A 174 -6.18 11.22 -14.81
N ARG A 175 -6.55 10.50 -15.87
CA ARG A 175 -7.93 10.45 -16.40
C ARG A 175 -8.93 10.00 -15.34
N ASP A 176 -8.65 8.88 -14.67
CA ASP A 176 -9.49 8.35 -13.58
C ASP A 176 -9.62 9.36 -12.44
N LYS A 177 -8.53 10.08 -12.12
CA LYS A 177 -8.55 11.11 -11.08
C LYS A 177 -9.42 12.30 -11.46
N LEU A 178 -9.33 12.79 -12.70
CA LEU A 178 -10.16 13.90 -13.17
C LEU A 178 -11.63 13.49 -13.29
N ALA A 179 -11.92 12.28 -13.77
CA ALA A 179 -13.27 11.74 -13.85
C ALA A 179 -13.92 11.61 -12.45
N SER A 180 -13.13 11.26 -11.43
CA SER A 180 -13.62 11.21 -10.04
C SER A 180 -14.05 12.56 -9.45
N GLN A 181 -13.76 13.68 -10.14
CA GLN A 181 -14.18 15.02 -9.77
C GLN A 181 -15.30 15.56 -10.66
N GLU A 182 -15.99 14.66 -11.40
CA GLU A 182 -17.14 14.99 -12.26
C GLU A 182 -16.79 15.96 -13.41
N ILE A 183 -15.52 15.97 -13.84
CA ILE A 183 -15.07 16.71 -15.02
C ILE A 183 -15.54 15.97 -16.29
N LEU A 184 -16.02 16.73 -17.27
CA LEU A 184 -16.47 16.17 -18.55
C LEU A 184 -15.31 15.55 -19.34
N ALA A 185 -15.59 14.48 -20.08
CA ALA A 185 -14.59 13.76 -20.87
C ALA A 185 -13.83 14.67 -21.86
N GLU A 186 -14.52 15.58 -22.53
CA GLU A 186 -13.90 16.54 -23.47
C GLU A 186 -12.87 17.46 -22.79
N ASP A 187 -13.17 17.92 -21.58
CA ASP A 187 -12.27 18.78 -20.80
C ASP A 187 -11.06 17.96 -20.27
N ILE A 188 -11.27 16.67 -19.96
CA ILE A 188 -10.20 15.74 -19.58
C ILE A 188 -9.24 15.53 -20.75
N ASP A 189 -9.74 15.24 -21.94
CA ASP A 189 -8.90 15.00 -23.13
C ASP A 189 -8.01 16.19 -23.43
N ARG A 190 -8.58 17.41 -23.47
CA ARG A 190 -7.82 18.65 -23.66
C ARG A 190 -6.76 18.86 -22.59
N THR A 191 -7.09 18.56 -21.34
CA THR A 191 -6.15 18.68 -20.23
C THR A 191 -5.00 17.68 -20.36
N ILE A 192 -5.28 16.44 -20.73
CA ILE A 192 -4.26 15.40 -20.93
C ILE A 192 -3.33 15.76 -22.09
N ASP A 193 -3.87 16.23 -23.22
CA ASP A 193 -3.06 16.63 -24.38
C ASP A 193 -2.10 17.75 -24.02
N LYS A 194 -2.57 18.76 -23.28
CA LYS A 194 -1.73 19.83 -22.75
C LYS A 194 -0.66 19.34 -21.79
N LEU A 195 -0.99 18.39 -20.91
CA LEU A 195 -0.01 17.79 -19.99
C LEU A 195 1.06 16.97 -20.73
N LYS A 196 0.70 16.31 -21.82
CA LYS A 196 1.63 15.59 -22.71
C LYS A 196 2.54 16.56 -23.46
N GLU A 197 2.00 17.65 -24.00
CA GLU A 197 2.77 18.70 -24.66
C GLU A 197 3.84 19.29 -23.72
N MET A 198 3.47 19.52 -22.45
CA MET A 198 4.37 19.98 -21.41
C MET A 198 5.28 18.88 -20.84
N LYS A 199 5.21 17.64 -21.35
CA LYS A 199 5.96 16.46 -20.86
C LYS A 199 5.78 16.18 -19.37
N LEU A 200 4.63 16.56 -18.80
CA LEU A 200 4.29 16.28 -17.40
C LEU A 200 3.67 14.88 -17.25
N VAL A 201 3.07 14.37 -18.31
CA VAL A 201 2.57 13.00 -18.41
C VAL A 201 3.28 12.32 -19.56
N ASP A 202 4.01 11.25 -19.23
CA ASP A 202 4.72 10.41 -20.19
C ASP A 202 4.67 8.95 -19.70
N ASP A 203 3.90 8.15 -20.42
CA ASP A 203 3.66 6.74 -20.09
C ASP A 203 4.91 5.88 -20.29
N LEU A 204 5.80 6.25 -21.22
CA LEU A 204 7.07 5.56 -21.42
C LEU A 204 8.01 5.79 -20.24
N VAL A 205 8.14 7.04 -19.80
CA VAL A 205 8.94 7.38 -18.60
C VAL A 205 8.36 6.70 -17.36
N TYR A 206 7.03 6.63 -17.24
CA TYR A 206 6.36 5.89 -16.17
C TYR A 206 6.72 4.39 -16.20
N GLY A 207 6.59 3.75 -17.36
CA GLY A 207 6.88 2.33 -17.54
C GLY A 207 8.33 2.00 -17.23
N GLN A 208 9.28 2.76 -17.77
CA GLN A 208 10.71 2.61 -17.50
C GLN A 208 11.05 2.76 -16.01
N SER A 209 10.55 3.82 -15.37
CA SER A 209 10.75 4.04 -13.94
C SER A 209 10.20 2.88 -13.08
N TYR A 210 9.04 2.35 -13.45
CA TYR A 210 8.44 1.20 -12.79
C TYR A 210 9.27 -0.07 -12.98
N VAL A 211 9.80 -0.33 -14.18
CA VAL A 211 10.69 -1.46 -14.48
C VAL A 211 11.96 -1.39 -13.64
N ARG A 212 12.64 -0.22 -13.61
CA ARG A 212 13.85 0.00 -12.80
C ARG A 212 13.61 -0.28 -11.32
N THR A 213 12.49 0.21 -10.80
CA THR A 213 12.13 0.04 -9.39
C THR A 213 11.75 -1.42 -9.09
N SER A 214 10.98 -2.04 -9.97
CA SER A 214 10.50 -3.42 -9.80
C SER A 214 11.63 -4.44 -9.90
N LYS A 215 12.61 -4.25 -10.79
CA LYS A 215 13.76 -5.14 -10.91
C LYS A 215 14.64 -5.07 -9.65
N ARG A 216 14.89 -3.87 -9.12
CA ARG A 216 15.80 -3.66 -7.98
C ARG A 216 15.18 -4.05 -6.64
N LEU A 217 13.95 -3.62 -6.37
CA LEU A 217 13.36 -3.76 -5.03
C LEU A 217 12.56 -5.06 -4.87
N GLN A 218 11.80 -5.44 -5.89
CA GLN A 218 10.82 -6.53 -5.78
C GLN A 218 11.22 -7.79 -6.55
N LYS A 219 12.24 -7.66 -7.42
CA LYS A 219 12.74 -8.71 -8.32
C LYS A 219 11.61 -9.41 -9.08
N LYS A 220 10.65 -8.61 -9.55
CA LYS A 220 9.53 -9.11 -10.35
C LYS A 220 10.02 -9.54 -11.72
N GLY A 221 9.40 -10.55 -12.31
CA GLY A 221 9.66 -10.97 -13.67
C GLY A 221 8.96 -10.07 -14.70
N PRO A 222 9.41 -10.10 -15.97
CA PRO A 222 8.85 -9.27 -17.03
C PRO A 222 7.35 -9.44 -17.25
N GLY A 223 6.82 -10.66 -17.12
CA GLY A 223 5.40 -10.94 -17.33
C GLY A 223 4.51 -10.29 -16.27
N GLN A 224 4.95 -10.27 -15.00
CA GLN A 224 4.21 -9.59 -13.94
C GLN A 224 4.27 -8.07 -14.10
N ILE A 225 5.43 -7.54 -14.53
CA ILE A 225 5.59 -6.12 -14.82
C ILE A 225 4.69 -5.70 -15.99
N SER A 226 4.70 -6.45 -17.09
CA SER A 226 3.85 -6.22 -18.26
C SER A 226 2.36 -6.19 -17.89
N ARG A 227 1.90 -7.18 -17.12
CA ARG A 227 0.50 -7.21 -16.64
C ARG A 227 0.16 -5.98 -15.81
N TYR A 228 1.04 -5.59 -14.88
CA TYR A 228 0.81 -4.39 -14.05
C TYR A 228 0.73 -3.12 -14.89
N LEU A 229 1.65 -2.94 -15.84
CA LEU A 229 1.65 -1.77 -16.73
C LEU A 229 0.39 -1.74 -17.61
N LYS A 230 -0.08 -2.90 -18.08
CA LYS A 230 -1.34 -3.03 -18.82
C LYS A 230 -2.55 -2.66 -17.96
N GLU A 231 -2.59 -3.09 -16.69
CA GLU A 231 -3.63 -2.69 -15.74
C GLU A 231 -3.63 -1.16 -15.52
N LYS A 232 -2.44 -0.53 -15.57
CA LYS A 232 -2.23 0.93 -15.53
C LYS A 232 -2.55 1.66 -16.83
N GLY A 233 -2.98 0.95 -17.87
CA GLY A 233 -3.50 1.52 -19.12
C GLY A 233 -2.44 1.85 -20.17
N LEU A 234 -1.19 1.40 -19.98
CA LEU A 234 -0.16 1.60 -21.00
C LEU A 234 -0.44 0.70 -22.20
N ASP A 235 -0.13 1.21 -23.38
CA ASP A 235 -0.21 0.48 -24.64
C ASP A 235 0.91 -0.58 -24.74
N GLN A 236 0.70 -1.56 -25.62
CA GLN A 236 1.61 -2.69 -25.74
C GLN A 236 3.00 -2.26 -26.26
N GLU A 237 3.09 -1.23 -27.10
CA GLU A 237 4.36 -0.76 -27.65
C GLU A 237 5.20 -0.11 -26.56
N THR A 238 4.61 0.79 -25.76
CA THR A 238 5.26 1.42 -24.61
C THR A 238 5.68 0.40 -23.56
N ILE A 239 4.86 -0.63 -23.32
CA ILE A 239 5.22 -1.74 -22.42
C ILE A 239 6.47 -2.46 -22.95
N ASN A 240 6.49 -2.81 -24.23
CA ASN A 240 7.62 -3.51 -24.84
C ASN A 240 8.90 -2.66 -24.77
N GLN A 241 8.82 -1.36 -25.06
CA GLN A 241 9.94 -0.43 -24.95
C GLN A 241 10.42 -0.30 -23.51
N SER A 242 9.51 -0.20 -22.53
CA SER A 242 9.87 -0.13 -21.11
C SER A 242 10.60 -1.39 -20.64
N LEU A 243 10.18 -2.56 -21.12
CA LEU A 243 10.79 -3.85 -20.77
C LEU A 243 12.20 -4.03 -21.34
N GLN A 244 12.60 -3.27 -22.36
CA GLN A 244 13.97 -3.31 -22.89
C GLN A 244 15.01 -2.90 -21.84
N GLU A 245 14.63 -2.10 -20.84
CA GLU A 245 15.51 -1.75 -19.72
C GLU A 245 15.81 -2.93 -18.78
N TYR A 246 15.07 -4.03 -18.92
CA TYR A 246 15.28 -5.25 -18.16
C TYR A 246 16.03 -6.28 -19.00
N SER A 247 17.35 -6.13 -19.02
CA SER A 247 18.24 -7.02 -19.78
C SER A 247 18.06 -8.48 -19.37
N GLN A 248 18.27 -9.41 -20.31
CA GLN A 248 18.20 -10.83 -20.00
C GLN A 248 19.20 -11.25 -18.90
N LYS A 249 20.38 -10.60 -18.85
CA LYS A 249 21.38 -10.84 -17.81
C LYS A 249 20.87 -10.46 -16.42
N ASP A 250 20.23 -9.29 -16.30
CA ASP A 250 19.61 -8.85 -15.05
C ASP A 250 18.47 -9.79 -14.63
N GLN A 251 17.69 -10.29 -15.59
CA GLN A 251 16.61 -11.23 -15.32
C GLN A 251 17.14 -12.55 -14.76
N VAL A 252 18.20 -13.10 -15.36
CA VAL A 252 18.85 -14.33 -14.91
C VAL A 252 19.44 -14.15 -13.52
N SER A 253 20.21 -13.09 -13.28
CA SER A 253 20.80 -12.79 -11.97
C SER A 253 19.73 -12.64 -10.88
N ASN A 254 18.67 -11.86 -11.12
CA ASN A 254 17.57 -11.73 -10.15
C ASN A 254 16.85 -13.06 -9.91
N LEU A 255 16.65 -13.85 -10.98
CA LEU A 255 15.97 -15.14 -10.92
C LEU A 255 16.77 -16.15 -10.11
N GLU A 256 18.08 -16.25 -10.31
CA GLU A 256 19.00 -17.09 -9.56
C GLU A 256 18.96 -16.76 -8.06
N GLU A 257 19.07 -15.49 -7.70
CA GLU A 257 19.04 -15.07 -6.29
C GLU A 257 17.72 -15.44 -5.59
N ILE A 258 16.59 -15.26 -6.27
CA ILE A 258 15.28 -15.65 -5.74
C ILE A 258 15.14 -17.16 -5.68
N ALA A 259 15.57 -17.86 -6.73
CA ALA A 259 15.49 -19.31 -6.83
C ALA A 259 16.31 -19.97 -5.71
N LYS A 260 17.57 -19.59 -5.54
CA LYS A 260 18.47 -20.08 -4.47
C LYS A 260 17.84 -19.91 -3.10
N LYS A 261 17.41 -18.68 -2.77
CA LYS A 261 16.83 -18.37 -1.45
C LYS A 261 15.53 -19.15 -1.18
N TYR A 262 14.63 -19.22 -2.16
CA TYR A 262 13.36 -19.89 -1.97
C TYR A 262 13.51 -21.41 -1.95
N PHE A 263 14.38 -21.95 -2.80
CA PHE A 263 14.67 -23.38 -2.86
C PHE A 263 15.26 -23.89 -1.54
N ASP A 264 16.29 -23.23 -1.00
CA ASP A 264 16.90 -23.59 0.31
C ASP A 264 15.85 -23.56 1.45
N GLN A 265 14.94 -22.57 1.42
CA GLN A 265 13.84 -22.55 2.39
C GLN A 265 12.90 -23.76 2.26
N GLN A 266 12.65 -24.22 1.03
CA GLN A 266 11.75 -25.35 0.78
C GLN A 266 12.43 -26.71 0.99
N SER A 267 13.71 -26.87 0.63
CA SER A 267 14.47 -28.11 0.79
C SER A 267 14.60 -28.50 2.26
N ARG A 268 14.69 -27.52 3.17
CA ARG A 268 14.67 -27.76 4.63
C ARG A 268 13.35 -28.33 5.17
N ARG A 269 12.26 -28.29 4.39
CA ARG A 269 10.90 -28.68 4.85
C ARG A 269 10.30 -29.83 4.03
N HIS A 270 10.80 -30.04 2.83
CA HIS A 270 10.25 -30.92 1.81
C HIS A 270 11.36 -31.64 1.08
N ALA A 271 11.03 -32.79 0.49
CA ALA A 271 11.92 -33.48 -0.43
C ALA A 271 12.38 -32.57 -1.57
N ILE A 272 13.57 -32.80 -2.12
CA ILE A 272 14.20 -31.96 -3.16
C ILE A 272 13.26 -31.81 -4.36
N LYS A 273 12.60 -32.90 -4.76
CA LYS A 273 11.61 -32.90 -5.85
C LYS A 273 10.45 -31.95 -5.59
N THR A 274 9.88 -31.95 -4.39
CA THR A 274 8.78 -31.06 -4.02
C THR A 274 9.26 -29.63 -3.81
N ALA A 275 10.44 -29.42 -3.25
CA ALA A 275 11.08 -28.11 -3.14
C ALA A 275 11.26 -27.47 -4.52
N ARG A 276 11.74 -28.23 -5.50
CA ARG A 276 11.83 -27.81 -6.91
C ARG A 276 10.47 -27.39 -7.47
N GLN A 277 9.45 -28.23 -7.35
CA GLN A 277 8.11 -27.94 -7.88
C GLN A 277 7.51 -26.67 -7.27
N LYS A 278 7.64 -26.49 -5.95
CA LYS A 278 7.19 -25.30 -5.25
C LYS A 278 7.96 -24.05 -5.68
N THR A 279 9.27 -24.17 -5.83
CA THR A 279 10.13 -23.08 -6.31
C THR A 279 9.73 -22.68 -7.73
N GLN A 280 9.53 -23.65 -8.62
CA GLN A 280 9.05 -23.40 -9.97
C GLN A 280 7.70 -22.66 -9.99
N ALA A 281 6.72 -23.11 -9.21
CA ALA A 281 5.42 -22.44 -9.09
C ALA A 281 5.54 -21.00 -8.54
N TYR A 282 6.43 -20.81 -7.56
CA TYR A 282 6.72 -19.48 -7.02
C TYR A 282 7.34 -18.55 -8.07
N LEU A 283 8.32 -19.01 -8.85
CA LEU A 283 8.95 -18.22 -9.89
C LEU A 283 8.00 -17.89 -11.05
N TYR A 284 7.09 -18.81 -11.39
CA TYR A 284 5.99 -18.52 -12.32
C TYR A 284 5.07 -17.42 -11.80
N SER A 285 4.70 -17.46 -10.52
CA SER A 285 3.85 -16.42 -9.91
C SER A 285 4.52 -15.03 -9.91
N LYS A 286 5.85 -14.99 -9.99
CA LYS A 286 6.65 -13.76 -10.13
C LYS A 286 6.70 -13.24 -11.57
N GLY A 287 6.23 -14.03 -12.55
CA GLY A 287 6.12 -13.63 -13.95
C GLY A 287 7.41 -13.79 -14.76
N TYR A 288 8.28 -14.73 -14.39
CA TYR A 288 9.43 -15.11 -15.22
C TYR A 288 9.02 -16.11 -16.31
N ALA A 289 9.76 -16.11 -17.43
CA ALA A 289 9.52 -17.02 -18.53
C ALA A 289 9.84 -18.47 -18.16
N SER A 290 9.04 -19.41 -18.67
CA SER A 290 9.18 -20.84 -18.40
C SER A 290 10.58 -21.38 -18.71
N ASP A 291 11.17 -20.93 -19.81
CA ASP A 291 12.46 -21.44 -20.28
C ASP A 291 13.60 -20.98 -19.38
N LEU A 292 13.59 -19.70 -18.96
CA LEU A 292 14.54 -19.18 -17.98
C LEU A 292 14.43 -19.91 -16.64
N ILE A 293 13.20 -20.12 -16.15
CA ILE A 293 12.97 -20.86 -14.90
C ILE A 293 13.54 -22.28 -14.99
N ARG A 294 13.33 -22.97 -16.11
CA ARG A 294 13.83 -24.34 -16.31
C ARG A 294 15.36 -24.38 -16.33
N SER A 295 16.01 -23.44 -17.03
CA SER A 295 17.48 -23.36 -17.09
C SER A 295 18.09 -23.15 -15.70
N VAL A 296 17.68 -22.08 -15.00
CA VAL A 296 18.20 -21.73 -13.67
C VAL A 296 17.95 -22.83 -12.63
N LEU A 297 16.78 -23.49 -12.68
CA LEU A 297 16.52 -24.61 -11.77
C LEU A 297 17.32 -25.86 -12.12
N ALA A 298 17.63 -26.10 -13.39
CA ALA A 298 18.48 -27.23 -13.78
C ALA A 298 19.91 -27.02 -13.25
N ASP A 299 20.45 -25.81 -13.42
CA ASP A 299 21.77 -25.44 -12.93
C ASP A 299 21.84 -25.54 -11.40
N LEU A 300 20.83 -25.00 -10.70
CA LEU A 300 20.72 -25.09 -9.24
C LEU A 300 20.66 -26.54 -8.73
N ILE A 301 20.00 -27.43 -9.46
CA ILE A 301 19.91 -28.86 -9.10
C ILE A 301 21.22 -29.58 -9.38
N SER A 302 21.93 -29.19 -10.44
CA SER A 302 23.24 -29.75 -10.76
C SER A 302 24.31 -29.33 -9.75
N GLU A 303 24.13 -28.19 -9.08
CA GLU A 303 24.99 -27.73 -7.98
C GLU A 303 24.78 -28.51 -6.67
N LEU A 304 23.73 -29.33 -6.56
CA LEU A 304 23.44 -30.08 -5.34
C LEU A 304 24.51 -31.14 -5.06
N ASP A 305 24.98 -31.17 -3.82
CA ASP A 305 26.08 -32.03 -3.41
C ASP A 305 25.62 -33.21 -2.52
N GLN A 306 26.60 -33.94 -1.98
CA GLN A 306 26.33 -35.04 -1.05
C GLN A 306 25.75 -34.56 0.29
N GLU A 307 25.96 -33.30 0.67
CA GLU A 307 25.40 -32.74 1.90
C GLU A 307 23.90 -32.52 1.75
N ASP A 308 23.43 -32.03 0.60
CA ASP A 308 22.00 -31.87 0.30
C ASP A 308 21.25 -33.21 0.36
N GLN A 309 21.85 -34.28 -0.16
CA GLN A 309 21.29 -35.63 -0.11
C GLN A 309 21.17 -36.13 1.33
N LYS A 310 22.22 -35.92 2.15
CA LYS A 310 22.19 -36.27 3.59
C LYS A 310 21.12 -35.48 4.34
N GLN A 311 20.92 -34.20 4.01
CA GLN A 311 19.86 -33.39 4.60
C GLN A 311 18.48 -33.92 4.26
N GLU A 312 18.25 -34.34 3.01
CA GLU A 312 16.99 -34.96 2.59
C GLU A 312 16.71 -36.26 3.36
N ASP A 313 17.71 -37.13 3.50
CA ASP A 313 17.61 -38.38 4.26
C ASP A 313 17.31 -38.11 5.75
N GLU A 314 17.99 -37.13 6.36
CA GLU A 314 17.73 -36.73 7.75
C GLU A 314 16.29 -36.22 7.93
N LEU A 315 15.78 -35.45 6.97
CA LEU A 315 14.39 -34.98 6.96
C LEU A 315 13.39 -36.13 6.78
N LEU A 316 13.72 -37.13 5.95
CA LEU A 316 12.94 -38.34 5.79
C LEU A 316 12.84 -39.08 7.13
N ILE A 317 13.95 -39.35 7.80
CA ILE A 317 13.99 -40.02 9.12
C ILE A 317 13.16 -39.25 10.16
N LYS A 318 13.40 -37.94 10.30
CA LYS A 318 12.66 -37.08 11.25
C LYS A 318 11.16 -37.09 10.98
N SER A 319 10.77 -37.03 9.71
CA SER A 319 9.36 -37.01 9.32
C SER A 319 8.68 -38.37 9.48
N PHE A 320 9.38 -39.47 9.15
CA PHE A 320 8.92 -40.82 9.40
C PHE A 320 8.68 -41.05 10.89
N ALA A 321 9.68 -40.80 11.76
CA ALA A 321 9.55 -40.97 13.20
C ALA A 321 8.38 -40.16 13.79
N LYS A 322 8.21 -38.91 13.32
CA LYS A 322 7.10 -38.04 13.72
C LYS A 322 5.74 -38.64 13.34
N TYR A 323 5.57 -39.08 12.09
CA TYR A 323 4.31 -39.65 11.63
C TYR A 323 4.03 -41.01 12.23
N TYR A 324 5.07 -41.85 12.36
CA TYR A 324 4.98 -43.13 13.03
C TYR A 324 4.47 -42.93 14.46
N ARG A 325 5.09 -42.07 15.28
CA ARG A 325 4.60 -41.74 16.64
C ARG A 325 3.16 -41.19 16.66
N ARG A 326 2.81 -40.32 15.70
CA ARG A 326 1.47 -39.72 15.62
C ARG A 326 0.37 -40.78 15.43
N TYR A 327 0.61 -41.80 14.62
CA TYR A 327 -0.38 -42.81 14.26
C TYR A 327 -0.22 -44.13 15.04
N HIS A 328 0.31 -44.10 16.28
CA HIS A 328 0.54 -45.30 17.10
C HIS A 328 -0.72 -46.12 17.43
N LYS A 329 -1.91 -45.52 17.36
CA LYS A 329 -3.18 -46.20 17.65
C LYS A 329 -3.69 -47.11 16.52
N LEU A 330 -3.13 -46.97 15.32
CA LEU A 330 -3.52 -47.77 14.16
C LEU A 330 -2.79 -49.12 14.17
N ASN A 331 -3.39 -50.12 13.53
CA ASN A 331 -2.75 -51.42 13.30
C ASN A 331 -1.39 -51.23 12.61
N PRO A 332 -0.35 -52.03 12.91
CA PRO A 332 1.00 -51.82 12.37
C PRO A 332 1.05 -51.69 10.83
N ARG A 333 0.30 -52.54 10.11
CA ARG A 333 0.18 -52.49 8.65
C ARG A 333 -0.49 -51.21 8.14
N GLU A 334 -1.61 -50.82 8.74
CA GLU A 334 -2.35 -49.60 8.38
C GLU A 334 -1.56 -48.33 8.73
N ARG A 335 -0.85 -48.35 9.85
CA ARG A 335 0.05 -47.28 10.30
C ARG A 335 1.15 -47.05 9.26
N LEU A 336 1.86 -48.10 8.86
CA LEU A 336 2.90 -48.00 7.83
C LEU A 336 2.33 -47.50 6.51
N TYR A 337 1.19 -48.04 6.06
CA TYR A 337 0.54 -47.54 4.84
C TYR A 337 0.23 -46.04 4.90
N LYS A 338 -0.34 -45.57 6.03
CA LYS A 338 -0.66 -44.15 6.22
C LYS A 338 0.59 -43.27 6.26
N VAL A 339 1.65 -43.73 6.93
CA VAL A 339 2.93 -43.01 7.00
C VAL A 339 3.59 -42.93 5.63
N LYS A 340 3.68 -44.06 4.89
CA LYS A 340 4.21 -44.11 3.52
C LYS A 340 3.43 -43.13 2.62
N SER A 341 2.10 -43.16 2.64
CA SER A 341 1.24 -42.23 1.87
C SER A 341 1.54 -40.75 2.14
N LEU A 342 1.74 -40.36 3.41
CA LEU A 342 2.07 -38.98 3.78
C LEU A 342 3.49 -38.57 3.35
N LEU A 343 4.45 -39.50 3.39
CA LEU A 343 5.81 -39.26 2.92
C LEU A 343 5.87 -39.13 1.39
N TYR A 344 5.07 -39.94 0.67
CA TYR A 344 4.87 -39.78 -0.76
C TYR A 344 4.28 -38.41 -1.11
N GLN A 345 3.25 -37.96 -0.38
CA GLN A 345 2.67 -36.63 -0.58
C GLN A 345 3.69 -35.51 -0.33
N LYS A 346 4.68 -35.74 0.55
CA LYS A 346 5.80 -34.83 0.79
C LYS A 346 6.89 -34.87 -0.27
N GLY A 347 6.84 -35.83 -1.19
CA GLY A 347 7.71 -35.94 -2.37
C GLY A 347 8.94 -36.81 -2.21
N PHE A 348 9.08 -37.56 -1.11
CA PHE A 348 10.21 -38.46 -0.91
C PHE A 348 10.14 -39.65 -1.89
N ALA A 349 11.30 -40.20 -2.27
CA ALA A 349 11.39 -41.34 -3.17
C ALA A 349 10.80 -42.60 -2.53
N SER A 350 10.09 -43.41 -3.34
CA SER A 350 9.50 -44.69 -2.92
C SER A 350 10.51 -45.63 -2.31
N GLU A 351 11.66 -45.74 -2.95
CA GLU A 351 12.75 -46.62 -2.54
C GLU A 351 13.31 -46.24 -1.17
N ALA A 352 13.55 -44.95 -0.94
CA ALA A 352 14.03 -44.45 0.34
C ALA A 352 13.02 -44.65 1.46
N ILE A 353 11.73 -44.39 1.18
CA ILE A 353 10.63 -44.64 2.13
C ILE A 353 10.54 -46.14 2.49
N ASN A 354 10.62 -47.03 1.50
CA ASN A 354 10.52 -48.47 1.73
C ASN A 354 11.73 -48.99 2.49
N ARG A 355 12.95 -48.63 2.08
CA ARG A 355 14.19 -49.01 2.77
C ARG A 355 14.15 -48.66 4.25
N LEU A 356 13.68 -47.45 4.57
CA LEU A 356 13.57 -47.00 5.95
C LEU A 356 12.43 -47.74 6.69
N ALA A 357 11.31 -48.01 6.04
CA ALA A 357 10.23 -48.79 6.65
C ALA A 357 10.66 -50.23 6.97
N ASP A 358 11.45 -50.86 6.10
CA ASP A 358 11.93 -52.23 6.27
C ASP A 358 12.94 -52.30 7.43
N GLN A 359 13.86 -51.34 7.53
CA GLN A 359 14.77 -51.21 8.68
C GLN A 359 14.04 -51.10 10.03
N TYR A 360 12.95 -50.31 10.07
CA TYR A 360 12.14 -50.19 11.28
C TYR A 360 11.35 -51.46 11.62
N GLN A 361 11.03 -52.30 10.63
CA GLN A 361 10.39 -53.59 10.87
C GLN A 361 11.36 -54.66 11.38
N GLU A 362 12.65 -54.55 11.05
CA GLU A 362 13.70 -55.44 11.57
C GLU A 362 14.12 -55.10 13.01
N GLU A 363 13.88 -53.86 13.46
CA GLU A 363 14.21 -53.37 14.80
C GLU A 363 13.08 -53.51 15.84
N GLU A 364 11.82 -53.70 15.42
CA GLU A 364 10.65 -54.02 16.27
C GLU A 364 10.50 -55.54 16.48
#